data_AF-A0A942RXI9-F1
#
_entry.id   AF-A0A942RXI9-F1
#
_cell.length_a   1.000
_cell.length_b   1.000
_cell.length_c   1.000
_cell.angle_alpha   90.00
_cell.angle_beta   90.00
_cell.angle_gamma   90.00
#
_symmetry.space_group_name_H-M   'P 1'
#
loop_
_entity.id
_entity.type
_entity.pdbx_description
1 polymer ?
#
loop_
_entity_poly.entity_id
_entity_poly.type
_entity_poly.pdbx_seq_one_letter_code
_entity_poly.pdbx_strand_id
1 'polypeptide(L)'
;MFEIDHIIFGNGNGMKSPYHDSHFYWLSGRLYTWIGGFGAQLRSHQWLHPVAGERRTLAGREFVIFSSSRRWCRVECAWALVDLPRNINDANAALHDLRKTLDGL
;
A
#
# COMPACT_ATOMS: atom_id res chain seq x y z
N MET A 1 6.51 -8.71 -17.92
CA MET A 1 6.97 -7.80 -16.85
C MET A 1 6.30 -8.23 -15.55
N PHE A 2 6.61 -9.44 -15.07
CA PHE A 2 5.79 -10.15 -14.07
C PHE A 2 6.63 -10.94 -13.04
N GLU A 3 7.75 -11.56 -13.42
CA GLU A 3 8.57 -12.36 -12.49
C GLU A 3 9.60 -11.55 -11.71
N ILE A 4 10.30 -10.61 -12.35
CA ILE A 4 11.38 -9.84 -11.70
C ILE A 4 10.86 -9.04 -10.52
N ASP A 5 9.71 -8.38 -10.66
CA ASP A 5 9.07 -7.65 -9.58
C ASP A 5 8.63 -8.56 -8.42
N HIS A 6 8.19 -9.79 -8.72
CA HIS A 6 7.78 -10.76 -7.70
C HIS A 6 8.99 -11.41 -7.00
N ILE A 7 10.10 -11.61 -7.71
CA ILE A 7 11.35 -12.12 -7.15
C ILE A 7 12.03 -11.07 -6.26
N ILE A 8 12.01 -9.80 -6.68
CA ILE A 8 12.69 -8.72 -5.97
C ILE A 8 11.83 -8.14 -4.83
N PHE A 9 10.49 -8.13 -4.96
CA PHE A 9 9.59 -7.45 -4.02
C PHE A 9 8.45 -8.33 -3.44
N GLY A 10 8.32 -9.58 -3.89
CA GLY A 10 7.38 -10.61 -3.40
C GLY A 10 8.12 -11.85 -2.89
N ASN A 11 7.42 -12.98 -2.67
CA ASN A 11 7.94 -14.13 -1.88
C ASN A 11 9.05 -14.97 -2.56
N GLY A 12 9.95 -14.36 -3.34
CA GLY A 12 11.21 -14.93 -3.82
C GLY A 12 12.33 -14.99 -2.76
N ASN A 13 11.98 -14.95 -1.47
CA ASN A 13 12.82 -15.07 -0.25
C ASN A 13 13.97 -14.05 -0.04
N GLY A 14 13.62 -12.80 0.31
CA GLY A 14 14.60 -11.76 0.71
C GLY A 14 14.11 -10.68 1.70
N MET A 15 13.61 -11.08 2.89
CA MET A 15 13.29 -10.27 4.10
C MET A 15 12.28 -9.10 3.98
N LYS A 16 11.18 -9.01 4.75
CA LYS A 16 10.63 -9.77 5.89
C LYS A 16 9.11 -9.52 5.86
N SER A 17 8.31 -10.45 5.34
CA SER A 17 6.94 -10.58 5.83
C SER A 17 6.98 -11.71 6.85
N PRO A 18 6.80 -11.45 8.16
CA PRO A 18 6.83 -12.52 9.16
C PRO A 18 5.67 -13.51 9.02
N TYR A 19 4.70 -13.24 8.13
CA TYR A 19 3.54 -14.09 7.94
C TYR A 19 3.22 -14.16 6.44
N HIS A 20 2.92 -15.37 5.98
CA HIS A 20 2.47 -15.72 4.63
C HIS A 20 1.09 -15.12 4.27
N ASP A 21 0.84 -13.86 4.67
CA ASP A 21 -0.46 -13.18 4.65
C ASP A 21 -0.38 -11.80 3.98
N SER A 22 0.66 -11.59 3.17
CA SER A 22 0.82 -10.37 2.37
C SER A 22 -0.13 -10.43 1.17
N HIS A 23 -1.35 -9.94 1.34
CA HIS A 23 -2.26 -9.73 0.21
C HIS A 23 -1.70 -8.61 -0.68
N PHE A 24 -1.46 -8.95 -1.94
CA PHE A 24 -1.07 -8.02 -2.98
C PHE A 24 -2.29 -7.63 -3.79
N TYR A 25 -2.48 -6.33 -4.01
CA TYR A 25 -3.58 -5.78 -4.77
C TYR A 25 -3.06 -5.10 -6.03
N TRP A 26 -3.64 -5.44 -7.17
CA TRP A 26 -3.34 -4.77 -8.42
C TRP A 26 -4.34 -3.64 -8.65
N LEU A 27 -3.96 -2.41 -8.32
CA LEU A 27 -4.84 -1.24 -8.39
C LEU A 27 -4.26 -0.23 -9.39
N SER A 28 -5.09 0.18 -10.35
CA SER A 28 -4.73 1.20 -11.35
C SER A 28 -3.38 0.92 -12.06
N GLY A 29 -3.12 -0.35 -12.40
CA GLY A 29 -1.92 -0.78 -13.12
C GLY A 29 -0.65 -0.88 -12.25
N ARG A 30 -0.77 -0.81 -10.92
CA ARG A 30 0.36 -0.81 -9.98
C ARG A 30 0.13 -1.82 -8.86
N LEU A 31 1.23 -2.37 -8.33
CA LEU A 31 1.20 -3.32 -7.22
C LEU A 31 1.15 -2.58 -5.88
N TYR A 32 0.19 -2.96 -5.06
CA TYR A 32 0.01 -2.46 -3.70
C TYR A 32 -0.01 -3.61 -2.68
N THR A 33 0.42 -3.32 -1.46
CA THR A 33 0.38 -4.25 -0.33
C THR A 33 -0.28 -3.58 0.86
N TRP A 34 -1.11 -4.30 1.59
CA TRP A 34 -1.74 -3.81 2.81
C TRP A 34 -0.74 -3.75 3.97
N ILE A 35 -0.74 -2.64 4.70
CA ILE A 35 0.09 -2.44 5.90
C ILE A 35 -0.74 -2.13 7.15
N GLY A 36 -2.01 -1.73 7.00
CA GLY A 36 -2.98 -1.62 8.10
C GLY A 36 -2.67 -0.60 9.20
N GLY A 37 -1.77 0.37 8.97
CA GLY A 37 -1.45 1.40 9.95
C GLY A 37 -2.47 2.54 9.95
N PHE A 38 -2.63 3.24 11.09
CA PHE A 38 -3.46 4.44 11.19
C PHE A 38 -2.93 5.60 10.33
N GLY A 39 -1.61 5.70 10.18
CA GLY A 39 -0.96 6.73 9.35
C GLY A 39 -0.77 6.34 7.89
N ALA A 40 -0.76 5.05 7.56
CA ALA A 40 -0.64 4.58 6.19
C ALA A 40 -1.22 3.16 6.07
N GLN A 41 -2.05 2.96 5.05
CA GLN A 41 -2.84 1.74 4.87
C GLN A 41 -2.30 0.86 3.74
N LEU A 42 -1.75 1.49 2.70
CA LEU A 42 -1.20 0.81 1.54
C LEU A 42 0.27 1.14 1.34
N ARG A 43 0.99 0.19 0.75
CA ARG A 43 2.38 0.32 0.34
C ARG A 43 2.52 0.00 -1.14
N SER A 44 3.35 0.74 -1.85
CA SER A 44 3.68 0.46 -3.27
C SER A 44 5.18 0.63 -3.50
N HIS A 45 5.73 -0.06 -4.50
CA HIS A 45 7.12 0.12 -4.94
C HIS A 45 7.17 0.86 -6.27
N GLN A 46 7.97 1.92 -6.34
CA GLN A 46 8.15 2.76 -7.52
C GLN A 46 9.64 2.93 -7.84
N TRP A 47 9.96 3.30 -9.07
CA TRP A 47 11.35 3.57 -9.46
C TRP A 47 11.83 4.95 -9.01
N LEU A 48 10.93 5.93 -9.03
CA LEU A 48 11.20 7.32 -8.67
C LEU A 48 10.42 7.70 -7.43
N HIS A 49 10.91 8.75 -6.74
CA HIS A 49 10.15 9.33 -5.65
C HIS A 49 8.85 9.94 -6.19
N PRO A 50 7.71 9.66 -5.55
CA PRO A 50 6.46 10.31 -5.88
C PRO A 50 6.57 11.80 -5.59
N VAL A 51 5.76 12.60 -6.28
CA VAL A 51 5.70 14.04 -6.02
C VAL A 51 5.13 14.27 -4.63
N ALA A 52 5.66 15.26 -3.90
CA ALA A 52 5.15 15.59 -2.58
C ALA A 52 3.66 15.94 -2.65
N GLY A 53 2.84 15.30 -1.80
CA GLY A 53 1.39 15.49 -1.81
C GLY A 53 0.65 14.81 -2.97
N GLU A 54 1.30 13.91 -3.70
CA GLU A 54 0.63 13.10 -4.73
C GLU A 54 -0.60 12.39 -4.15
N ARG A 55 -1.73 12.54 -4.85
CA ARG A 55 -3.00 11.89 -4.52
C ARG A 55 -3.36 10.89 -5.59
N ARG A 56 -3.95 9.77 -5.19
CA ARG A 56 -4.41 8.72 -6.09
C ARG A 56 -5.77 8.22 -5.63
N THR A 57 -6.67 8.02 -6.59
CA THR A 57 -7.93 7.32 -6.35
C THR A 57 -7.71 5.83 -6.59
N LEU A 58 -7.82 5.03 -5.53
CA LEU A 58 -7.63 3.58 -5.55
C LEU A 58 -8.90 2.94 -4.97
N ALA A 59 -9.48 1.96 -5.67
CA ALA A 59 -10.71 1.28 -5.24
C ALA A 59 -11.84 2.26 -4.84
N GLY A 60 -11.97 3.39 -5.57
CA GLY A 60 -12.98 4.42 -5.31
C GLY A 60 -12.70 5.34 -4.12
N ARG A 61 -11.55 5.22 -3.44
CA ARG A 61 -11.15 6.09 -2.32
C ARG A 61 -9.90 6.88 -2.63
N GLU A 62 -9.76 8.06 -2.03
CA GLU A 62 -8.58 8.89 -2.19
C GLU A 62 -7.48 8.56 -1.17
N PHE A 63 -6.28 8.35 -1.70
CA PHE A 63 -5.07 8.15 -0.94
C PHE A 63 -4.06 9.25 -1.25
N VAL A 64 -3.36 9.74 -0.23
CA VAL A 64 -2.25 10.68 -0.34
C VAL A 64 -0.95 9.99 0.01
N ILE A 65 0.15 10.40 -0.63
CA ILE A 65 1.48 9.96 -0.23
C ILE A 65 1.77 10.41 1.22
N PHE A 66 2.04 9.44 2.10
CA PHE A 66 2.38 9.70 3.49
C PHE A 66 3.89 9.79 3.68
N SER A 67 4.59 8.79 3.15
CA SER A 67 6.05 8.76 3.20
C SER A 67 6.60 8.03 1.99
N SER A 68 7.83 8.39 1.62
CA SER A 68 8.58 7.68 0.60
C SER A 68 9.98 7.43 1.12
N SER A 69 10.46 6.19 1.02
CA SER A 69 11.80 5.81 1.44
C SER A 69 12.47 4.99 0.35
N ARG A 70 13.72 5.31 0.04
CA ARG A 70 14.48 4.56 -0.97
C ARG A 70 15.07 3.30 -0.33
N ARG A 71 14.73 2.14 -0.87
CA ARG A 71 15.38 0.86 -0.57
C ARG A 71 16.03 0.35 -1.85
N TRP A 72 17.36 0.33 -1.85
CA TRP A 72 18.17 -0.06 -3.00
C TRP A 72 17.83 0.79 -4.25
N CYS A 73 17.39 0.14 -5.32
CA CYS A 73 17.09 0.78 -6.60
C CYS A 73 15.64 1.26 -6.70
N ARG A 74 14.80 1.06 -5.67
CA ARG A 74 13.39 1.45 -5.69
C ARG A 74 12.99 2.28 -4.48
N VAL A 75 11.90 3.01 -4.65
CA VAL A 75 11.26 3.82 -3.64
C VAL A 75 10.03 3.09 -3.12
N GLU A 76 10.05 2.72 -1.85
CA GLU A 76 8.88 2.28 -1.12
C GLU A 76 8.05 3.53 -0.77
N CYS A 77 6.79 3.52 -1.18
CA CYS A 77 5.85 4.61 -0.97
C CYS A 77 4.72 4.10 -0.09
N ALA A 78 4.49 4.77 1.04
CA ALA A 78 3.37 4.52 1.93
C ALA A 78 2.24 5.52 1.63
N TRP A 79 1.01 5.02 1.55
CA TRP A 79 -0.17 5.76 1.17
C TRP A 79 -1.15 5.81 2.33
N ALA A 80 -1.58 7.03 2.66
CA ALA A 80 -2.58 7.32 3.67
C ALA A 80 -3.94 7.59 3.04
N LEU A 81 -5.00 7.03 3.59
CA LEU A 81 -6.37 7.40 3.25
C LEU A 81 -6.62 8.85 3.72
N VAL A 82 -7.11 9.70 2.81
CA VAL A 82 -7.33 11.13 3.12
C VAL A 82 -8.46 11.32 4.14
N ASP A 83 -9.52 10.52 4.03
CA ASP A 83 -10.75 10.67 4.79
C ASP A 83 -10.84 9.68 5.97
N LEU A 84 -9.74 9.47 6.70
CA LEU A 84 -9.75 8.61 7.88
C LEU A 84 -10.36 9.37 9.07
N PRO A 85 -11.41 8.86 9.72
CA PRO A 85 -12.02 9.52 10.87
C PRO A 85 -11.02 9.62 12.03
N ARG A 86 -11.09 10.71 12.79
CA ARG A 86 -10.17 10.98 13.92
C ARG A 86 -10.38 10.04 15.11
N ASN A 87 -11.55 9.42 15.21
CA ASN A 87 -11.88 8.47 16.26
C ASN A 87 -11.26 7.10 15.95
N ILE A 88 -10.58 6.50 16.93
CA ILE A 88 -9.85 5.23 16.77
C ILE A 88 -10.80 4.08 16.39
N ASN A 89 -12.00 4.03 16.97
CA ASN A 89 -12.97 2.98 16.70
C ASN A 89 -13.51 3.08 15.26
N ASP A 90 -13.86 4.29 14.84
CA ASP A 90 -14.38 4.56 13.49
C ASP A 90 -13.27 4.36 12.45
N ALA A 91 -12.02 4.70 12.79
CA ALA A 91 -10.87 4.48 11.92
C ALA A 91 -10.64 2.98 11.71
N ASN A 92 -10.65 2.18 12.77
CA ASN A 92 -10.54 0.72 12.66
C ASN A 92 -11.66 0.14 11.80
N ALA A 93 -12.91 0.57 12.00
CA ALA A 93 -14.04 0.12 11.19
C ALA A 93 -13.84 0.46 9.70
N ALA A 94 -13.39 1.68 9.39
CA ALA A 94 -13.11 2.11 8.02
C ALA A 94 -11.96 1.33 7.38
N LEU A 95 -10.94 0.96 8.16
CA LEU A 95 -9.82 0.12 7.71
C LEU A 95 -10.26 -1.32 7.42
N HIS A 96 -11.10 -1.90 8.28
CA HIS A 96 -11.65 -3.24 8.05
C HIS A 96 -12.53 -3.27 6.79
N ASP A 97 -13.36 -2.26 6.59
CA ASP A 97 -14.20 -2.13 5.40
C ASP A 97 -13.37 -1.94 4.12
N LEU A 98 -12.31 -1.13 4.19
CA LEU A 98 -11.35 -0.98 3.11
C LEU A 98 -10.67 -2.31 2.78
N ARG A 99 -10.21 -3.05 3.81
CA ARG A 99 -9.58 -4.36 3.61
C ARG A 99 -10.54 -5.34 2.94
N LYS A 100 -11.79 -5.40 3.39
CA LYS A 100 -12.83 -6.26 2.80
C LYS A 100 -13.11 -5.89 1.34
N THR A 101 -13.13 -4.60 1.03
CA THR A 101 -13.30 -4.12 -0.36
C THR A 101 -12.14 -4.58 -1.22
N LEU A 102 -10.90 -4.45 -0.73
CA LEU A 102 -9.71 -4.87 -1.44
C LEU A 102 -9.63 -6.39 -1.65
N ASP A 103 -10.04 -7.19 -0.65
CA ASP A 103 -10.10 -8.65 -0.75
C ASP A 103 -11.23 -9.16 -1.65
N GLY A 104 -12.21 -8.30 -1.98
CA GLY A 104 -13.29 -8.62 -2.91
C GLY A 104 -13.03 -8.19 -4.37
N LEU A 105 -11.91 -7.54 -4.65
CA LEU A 105 -11.46 -7.13 -5.99
C LEU A 105 -10.59 -8.21 -6.64
#